data_AF-M0P4J4-F1
#
_entry.id   AF-M0P4J4-F1
#
_cell.length_a   1.000
_cell.length_b   1.000
_cell.length_c   1.000
_cell.angle_alpha   90.00
_cell.angle_beta   90.00
_cell.angle_gamma   90.00
#
_symmetry.space_group_name_H-M   'P 1'
#
loop_
_entity.id
_entity.type
_entity.pdbx_description
1 polymer ?
#
loop_
_entity_poly.entity_id
_entity_poly.type
_entity_poly.pdbx_seq_one_letter_code
_entity_poly.pdbx_strand_id
1 'polypeptide(L)'
;MSDEPSAADEIMDGVYRALRAHGYADATMQDIADECSKSKSLLHYHYDTKEDLLVAFLDHVISDSERRIAAHADDPPAERLAGFIGWFVFERQAVDREAFHIALLELRTQGPFNEPIREQLVRSDRLLRGTVVDILESGIEAGVFRDVDVEETAALLVATLDGARTRQITLSGGADDAADGEGFGRDRSDDSSPDDSSPDDSSPDDSSPDDSSPDDSPSGTFDAADRPEPTYTRAVAEATLRRIVDPLLAEGVELPSLEVGIAEMAPEGGGRTENGDADE
;
A
#
# COMPACT_ATOMS: atom_id res chain seq x y z
N MET A 1 -22.34 21.87 -4.79
CA MET A 1 -21.10 22.33 -5.45
C MET A 1 -20.63 21.15 -6.25
N SER A 2 -20.31 21.33 -7.53
CA SER A 2 -19.99 20.21 -8.43
C SER A 2 -18.77 19.45 -7.89
N ASP A 3 -18.93 18.14 -7.79
CA ASP A 3 -17.93 17.15 -7.31
C ASP A 3 -16.90 16.84 -8.41
N GLU A 4 -16.49 17.86 -9.17
CA GLU A 4 -15.45 17.69 -10.18
C GLU A 4 -14.08 17.86 -9.51
N PRO A 5 -13.16 16.89 -9.64
CA PRO A 5 -11.82 16.99 -9.08
C PRO A 5 -11.14 18.24 -9.62
N SER A 6 -10.43 18.95 -8.75
CA SER A 6 -9.72 20.15 -9.19
C SER A 6 -8.60 19.77 -10.15
N ALA A 7 -8.13 20.71 -10.97
CA ALA A 7 -6.97 20.47 -11.82
C ALA A 7 -5.72 20.07 -11.02
N ALA A 8 -5.64 20.45 -9.74
CA ALA A 8 -4.57 20.01 -8.85
C ALA A 8 -4.73 18.54 -8.46
N ASP A 9 -5.95 18.09 -8.14
CA ASP A 9 -6.22 16.69 -7.78
C ASP A 9 -5.92 15.74 -8.96
N GLU A 10 -6.32 16.11 -10.18
CA GLU A 10 -5.99 15.34 -11.39
C GLU A 10 -4.47 15.23 -11.62
N ILE A 11 -3.70 16.26 -11.26
CA ILE A 11 -2.23 16.22 -11.34
C ILE A 11 -1.67 15.28 -10.27
N MET A 12 -2.17 15.35 -9.03
CA MET A 12 -1.71 14.47 -7.94
C MET A 12 -2.02 12.99 -8.22
N ASP A 13 -3.14 12.69 -8.85
CA ASP A 13 -3.47 11.34 -9.34
C ASP A 13 -2.49 10.86 -10.40
N GLY A 14 -2.08 11.74 -11.33
CA GLY A 14 -1.06 11.43 -12.33
C GLY A 14 0.31 11.17 -11.69
N VAL A 15 0.69 11.96 -10.67
CA VAL A 15 1.91 11.72 -9.88
C VAL A 15 1.85 10.37 -9.19
N TYR A 16 0.71 10.03 -8.57
CA TYR A 16 0.51 8.73 -7.92
C TYR A 16 0.71 7.58 -8.91
N ARG A 17 0.08 7.66 -10.11
CA ARG A 17 0.21 6.64 -11.15
C ARG A 17 1.65 6.50 -11.66
N ALA A 18 2.33 7.62 -11.92
CA ALA A 18 3.71 7.62 -12.37
C ALA A 18 4.67 7.04 -11.32
N LEU A 19 4.51 7.39 -10.05
CA LEU A 19 5.32 6.83 -8.95
C LEU A 19 5.08 5.34 -8.76
N ARG A 20 3.83 4.89 -8.89
CA ARG A 20 3.49 3.46 -8.87
C ARG A 20 4.16 2.69 -10.01
N ALA A 21 4.17 3.26 -11.22
CA ALA A 21 4.68 2.59 -12.41
C ALA A 21 6.21 2.60 -12.52
N HIS A 22 6.85 3.71 -12.11
CA HIS A 22 8.27 3.96 -12.37
C HIS A 22 9.12 4.09 -11.10
N GLY A 23 8.52 4.08 -9.90
CA GLY A 23 9.22 4.41 -8.66
C GLY A 23 9.59 5.89 -8.56
N TYR A 24 10.25 6.28 -7.47
CA TYR A 24 10.73 7.66 -7.33
C TYR A 24 11.96 7.91 -8.19
N ALA A 25 12.91 6.96 -8.27
CA ALA A 25 14.18 7.20 -8.96
C ALA A 25 13.98 7.47 -10.47
N ASP A 26 13.21 6.63 -11.15
CA ASP A 26 13.10 6.65 -12.61
C ASP A 26 11.95 7.52 -13.15
N ALA A 27 10.96 7.88 -12.33
CA ALA A 27 9.87 8.77 -12.77
C ALA A 27 10.39 10.12 -13.26
N THR A 28 10.01 10.54 -14.46
CA THR A 28 10.35 11.84 -15.02
C THR A 28 9.14 12.78 -15.03
N MET A 29 9.38 14.08 -15.22
CA MET A 29 8.31 15.04 -15.50
C MET A 29 7.51 14.68 -16.77
N GLN A 30 8.12 13.93 -17.70
CA GLN A 30 7.43 13.46 -18.89
C GLN A 30 6.48 12.30 -18.55
N ASP A 31 6.95 11.31 -17.79
CA ASP A 31 6.10 10.17 -17.37
C ASP A 31 4.89 10.65 -16.57
N ILE A 32 5.09 11.63 -15.67
CA ILE A 32 3.98 12.24 -14.93
C ILE A 32 3.02 12.98 -15.85
N ALA A 33 3.53 13.72 -16.84
CA ALA A 33 2.68 14.41 -17.81
C ALA A 33 1.87 13.44 -18.68
N ASP A 34 2.44 12.27 -19.01
CA ASP A 34 1.77 11.24 -19.79
C ASP A 34 0.66 10.53 -18.98
N GLU A 35 0.81 10.46 -17.66
CA GLU A 35 -0.20 9.96 -16.72
C GLU A 35 -1.25 11.01 -16.33
N CYS A 36 -1.04 12.28 -16.68
CA CYS A 36 -1.99 13.36 -16.46
C CYS A 36 -2.90 13.56 -17.67
N SER A 37 -4.21 13.65 -17.42
CA SER A 37 -5.21 14.14 -18.38
C SER A 37 -4.95 15.59 -18.84
N LYS A 38 -4.08 16.33 -18.14
CA LYS A 38 -3.74 17.73 -18.39
C LYS A 38 -2.51 17.87 -19.27
N SER A 39 -2.48 18.92 -20.09
CA SER A 39 -1.33 19.18 -20.97
C SER A 39 -0.03 19.39 -20.17
N LYS A 40 1.09 18.87 -20.69
CA LYS A 40 2.45 19.13 -20.19
C LYS A 40 2.74 20.61 -19.87
N SER A 41 2.18 21.52 -20.66
CA SER A 41 2.31 22.97 -20.42
C SER A 41 1.69 23.44 -19.11
N LEU A 42 0.63 22.78 -18.63
CA LEU A 42 -0.03 23.10 -17.37
C LEU A 42 0.80 22.60 -16.18
N LEU A 43 1.39 21.41 -16.27
CA LEU A 43 2.33 20.87 -15.28
C LEU A 43 3.54 21.80 -15.11
N HIS A 44 4.20 22.19 -16.20
CA HIS A 44 5.34 23.12 -16.15
C HIS A 44 4.95 24.55 -15.75
N TYR A 45 3.68 24.93 -15.87
CA TYR A 45 3.19 26.22 -15.37
C TYR A 45 3.05 26.23 -13.84
N HIS A 46 2.70 25.08 -13.24
CA HIS A 46 2.49 24.97 -11.80
C HIS A 46 3.73 24.49 -11.05
N TYR A 47 4.62 23.72 -11.70
CA TYR A 47 5.77 23.09 -11.08
C TYR A 47 7.01 23.22 -11.97
N ASP A 48 8.04 23.89 -11.44
CA ASP A 48 9.28 24.15 -12.16
C ASP A 48 10.16 22.90 -12.24
N THR A 49 10.16 22.07 -11.18
CA THR A 49 10.98 20.86 -11.06
C THR A 49 10.18 19.63 -10.62
N LYS A 50 10.77 18.45 -10.82
CA LYS A 50 10.23 17.19 -10.28
C LYS A 50 10.17 17.25 -8.75
N GLU A 51 11.16 17.87 -8.11
CA GLU A 51 11.16 18.04 -6.66
C GLU A 51 9.99 18.89 -6.18
N ASP A 52 9.70 20.03 -6.83
CA ASP A 52 8.57 20.90 -6.45
C ASP A 52 7.24 20.16 -6.55
N LEU A 53 7.08 19.37 -7.60
CA LEU A 53 5.91 18.54 -7.81
C LEU A 53 5.76 17.46 -6.74
N LEU A 54 6.86 16.82 -6.34
CA LEU A 54 6.84 15.78 -5.30
C LEU A 54 6.62 16.36 -3.90
N VAL A 55 7.10 17.57 -3.62
CA VAL A 55 6.79 18.29 -2.38
C VAL A 55 5.30 18.60 -2.32
N ALA A 56 4.71 19.08 -3.42
CA ALA A 56 3.27 19.31 -3.51
C ALA A 56 2.46 18.01 -3.40
N PHE A 57 2.97 16.91 -3.95
CA PHE A 57 2.37 15.60 -3.81
C PHE A 57 2.40 15.10 -2.36
N LEU A 58 3.52 15.25 -1.65
CA LEU A 58 3.60 14.94 -0.22
C LEU A 58 2.61 15.80 0.59
N ASP A 59 2.53 17.09 0.31
CA ASP A 59 1.57 18.01 0.93
C ASP A 59 0.12 17.53 0.70
N HIS A 60 -0.19 17.11 -0.53
CA HIS A 60 -1.51 16.57 -0.87
C HIS A 60 -1.83 15.29 -0.09
N VAL A 61 -0.92 14.30 -0.06
CA VAL A 61 -1.11 13.02 0.66
C VAL A 61 -1.24 13.25 2.17
N ILE A 62 -0.45 14.15 2.75
CA ILE A 62 -0.53 14.49 4.17
C ILE A 62 -1.85 15.21 4.47
N SER A 63 -2.26 16.16 3.62
CA SER A 63 -3.53 16.88 3.80
C SER A 63 -4.75 15.97 3.63
N ASP A 64 -4.67 14.96 2.76
CA ASP A 64 -5.69 13.93 2.66
C ASP A 64 -5.78 13.08 3.94
N SER A 65 -4.63 12.72 4.49
CA SER A 65 -4.55 12.04 5.78
C SER A 65 -5.19 12.86 6.90
N GLU A 66 -4.89 14.16 6.98
CA GLU A 66 -5.49 15.09 7.94
C GLU A 66 -7.03 15.11 7.83
N ARG A 67 -7.57 15.15 6.60
CA ARG A 67 -9.02 15.12 6.37
C ARG A 67 -9.65 13.82 6.85
N ARG A 68 -9.04 12.67 6.55
CA ARG A 68 -9.57 11.37 6.99
C ARG A 68 -9.54 11.25 8.51
N ILE A 69 -8.45 11.65 9.15
CA ILE A 69 -8.33 11.67 10.61
C ILE A 69 -9.42 12.57 11.23
N ALA A 70 -9.65 13.74 10.65
CA ALA A 70 -10.68 14.66 11.12
C ALA A 70 -12.12 14.13 10.93
N ALA A 71 -12.37 13.37 9.86
CA ALA A 71 -13.67 12.76 9.60
C ALA A 71 -14.10 11.75 10.68
N HIS A 72 -13.12 11.10 11.32
CA HIS A 72 -13.31 10.11 12.39
C HIS A 72 -13.05 10.69 13.79
N ALA A 73 -13.00 12.01 13.95
CA ALA A 73 -12.64 12.63 15.22
C ALA A 73 -13.65 12.37 16.35
N ASP A 74 -14.93 12.21 15.99
CA ASP A 74 -16.04 11.99 16.92
C ASP A 74 -16.29 10.49 17.24
N ASP A 75 -15.57 9.58 16.57
CA ASP A 75 -15.71 8.15 16.80
C ASP A 75 -15.14 7.75 18.19
N PRO A 76 -15.60 6.62 18.77
CA PRO A 76 -15.07 6.13 20.03
C PRO A 76 -13.53 5.99 20.01
N PRO A 77 -12.79 6.39 21.07
CA PRO A 77 -11.32 6.36 21.06
C PRO A 77 -10.71 4.99 20.73
N ALA A 78 -11.35 3.91 21.18
CA ALA A 78 -10.96 2.53 20.86
C ALA A 78 -11.09 2.21 19.35
N GLU A 79 -12.15 2.69 18.70
CA GLU A 79 -12.38 2.55 17.26
C GLU A 79 -11.39 3.39 16.46
N ARG A 80 -11.17 4.64 16.85
CA ARG A 80 -10.16 5.52 16.24
C ARG A 80 -8.76 4.91 16.29
N LEU A 81 -8.37 4.31 17.42
CA LEU A 81 -7.05 3.67 17.55
C LEU A 81 -6.91 2.42 16.68
N ALA A 82 -7.96 1.59 16.63
CA ALA A 82 -7.98 0.41 15.76
C ALA A 82 -7.94 0.80 14.27
N GLY A 83 -8.69 1.83 13.87
CA GLY A 83 -8.67 2.41 12.52
C GLY A 83 -7.29 2.97 12.16
N PHE A 84 -6.67 3.71 13.08
CA PHE A 84 -5.30 4.21 12.90
C PHE A 84 -4.31 3.06 12.67
N ILE A 85 -4.38 1.98 13.47
CA ILE A 85 -3.52 0.80 13.29
C ILE A 85 -3.82 0.10 11.96
N GLY A 86 -5.10 -0.04 11.60
CA GLY A 86 -5.57 -0.61 10.34
C GLY A 86 -4.99 0.11 9.12
N TRP A 87 -4.82 1.43 9.19
CA TRP A 87 -4.22 2.22 8.12
C TRP A 87 -2.79 1.78 7.76
N PHE A 88 -2.04 1.15 8.66
CA PHE A 88 -0.69 0.64 8.39
C PHE A 88 -0.66 -0.77 7.79
N VAL A 89 -1.79 -1.46 7.72
CA VAL A 89 -1.89 -2.84 7.22
C VAL A 89 -1.97 -2.85 5.69
N PHE A 90 -1.05 -3.55 5.02
CA PHE A 90 -1.21 -3.90 3.62
C PHE A 90 -2.08 -5.15 3.47
N GLU A 91 -3.08 -5.07 2.60
CA GLU A 91 -3.81 -6.23 2.13
C GLU A 91 -3.07 -6.85 0.94
N ARG A 92 -3.03 -8.18 0.83
CA ARG A 92 -2.28 -8.88 -0.24
C ARG A 92 -2.67 -8.45 -1.66
N GLN A 93 -3.95 -8.13 -1.86
CA GLN A 93 -4.50 -7.74 -3.15
C GLN A 93 -4.20 -6.27 -3.50
N ALA A 94 -3.62 -5.51 -2.57
CA ALA A 94 -3.30 -4.10 -2.77
C ALA A 94 -1.88 -3.90 -3.33
N VAL A 95 -1.52 -4.62 -4.41
CA VAL A 95 -0.20 -4.56 -5.08
C VAL A 95 0.16 -3.11 -5.46
N ASP A 96 -0.84 -2.36 -5.94
CA ASP A 96 -0.69 -0.95 -6.30
C ASP A 96 -0.30 -0.07 -5.11
N ARG A 97 -0.82 -0.41 -3.93
CA ARG A 97 -0.52 0.28 -2.68
C ARG A 97 0.90 -0.04 -2.20
N GLU A 98 1.37 -1.26 -2.42
CA GLU A 98 2.75 -1.66 -2.10
C GLU A 98 3.76 -0.95 -3.00
N ALA A 99 3.54 -0.94 -4.31
CA ALA A 99 4.36 -0.19 -5.29
C ALA A 99 4.43 1.31 -4.96
N PHE A 100 3.29 1.92 -4.62
CA PHE A 100 3.28 3.31 -4.16
C PHE A 100 4.12 3.52 -2.89
N HIS A 101 4.05 2.61 -1.92
CA HIS A 101 4.84 2.75 -0.70
C HIS A 101 6.34 2.45 -0.90
N ILE A 102 6.73 1.67 -1.91
CA ILE A 102 8.12 1.57 -2.38
C ILE A 102 8.61 2.96 -2.83
N ALA A 103 7.87 3.62 -3.71
CA ALA A 103 8.21 4.97 -4.18
C ALA A 103 8.26 5.99 -3.02
N LEU A 104 7.34 5.89 -2.04
CA LEU A 104 7.36 6.73 -0.84
C LEU A 104 8.57 6.44 0.06
N LEU A 105 9.02 5.19 0.16
CA LEU A 105 10.25 4.84 0.88
C LEU A 105 11.48 5.46 0.21
N GLU A 106 11.59 5.34 -1.12
CA GLU A 106 12.65 5.99 -1.89
C GLU A 106 12.65 7.51 -1.68
N LEU A 107 11.48 8.16 -1.74
CA LEU A 107 11.31 9.59 -1.50
C LEU A 107 11.74 9.98 -0.07
N ARG A 108 11.43 9.16 0.94
CA ARG A 108 11.87 9.39 2.34
C ARG A 108 13.38 9.44 2.46
N THR A 109 14.12 8.65 1.68
CA THR A 109 15.59 8.65 1.71
C THR A 109 16.21 9.96 1.23
N GLN A 110 15.44 10.82 0.56
CA GLN A 110 15.89 12.14 0.10
C GLN A 110 15.83 13.21 1.18
N GLY A 111 15.08 13.00 2.28
CA GLY A 111 14.92 13.98 3.35
C GLY A 111 16.24 14.53 3.92
N PRO A 112 17.30 13.73 4.15
CA PRO A 112 18.60 14.25 4.61
C PRO A 112 19.30 15.20 3.63
N PHE A 113 18.90 15.21 2.35
CA PHE A 113 19.54 15.95 1.27
C PHE A 113 18.64 17.03 0.66
N ASN A 114 17.34 17.02 0.97
CA ASN A 114 16.34 17.91 0.41
C ASN A 114 15.44 18.47 1.54
N GLU A 115 15.66 19.75 1.89
CA GLU A 115 14.98 20.40 3.01
C GLU A 115 13.45 20.50 2.81
N PRO A 116 12.93 20.91 1.64
CA PRO A 116 11.48 20.88 1.40
C PRO A 116 10.83 19.51 1.60
N ILE A 117 11.47 18.42 1.14
CA ILE A 117 10.99 17.06 1.40
C ILE A 117 11.04 16.77 2.90
N ARG A 118 12.15 17.11 3.57
CA ARG A 118 12.31 16.90 5.01
C ARG A 118 11.22 17.59 5.83
N GLU A 119 10.84 18.81 5.48
CA GLU A 119 9.76 19.55 6.13
C GLU A 119 8.42 18.80 6.04
N GLN A 120 8.09 18.25 4.87
CA GLN A 120 6.88 17.43 4.70
C GLN A 120 6.95 16.12 5.51
N LEU A 121 8.11 15.45 5.54
CA LEU A 121 8.29 14.25 6.35
C LEU A 121 8.12 14.53 7.85
N VAL A 122 8.64 15.67 8.33
CA VAL A 122 8.45 16.12 9.72
C VAL A 122 6.98 16.45 10.00
N ARG A 123 6.25 17.05 9.06
CA ARG A 123 4.81 17.27 9.20
C ARG A 123 4.06 15.94 9.30
N SER A 124 4.39 14.97 8.44
CA SER A 124 3.79 13.63 8.47
C SER A 124 4.03 12.93 9.81
N ASP A 125 5.26 12.95 10.34
CA ASP A 125 5.58 12.37 11.65
C ASP A 125 4.78 13.03 12.79
N ARG A 126 4.68 14.36 12.79
CA ARG A 126 3.88 15.10 13.76
C ARG A 126 2.40 14.76 13.67
N LEU A 127 1.86 14.63 12.45
CA LEU A 127 0.46 14.25 12.25
C LEU A 127 0.19 12.86 12.83
N LEU A 128 1.03 11.87 12.49
CA LEU A 128 0.83 10.49 12.93
C LEU A 128 0.93 10.37 14.45
N ARG A 129 1.98 10.96 15.05
CA ARG A 129 2.16 10.95 16.50
C ARG A 129 1.07 11.74 17.23
N GLY A 130 0.76 12.94 16.75
CA GLY A 130 -0.28 13.80 17.32
C GLY A 130 -1.64 13.10 17.30
N THR A 131 -1.99 12.43 16.21
CA THR A 131 -3.23 11.66 16.11
C THR A 131 -3.34 10.60 17.21
N VAL A 132 -2.27 9.85 17.47
CA VAL A 132 -2.29 8.82 18.52
C VAL A 132 -2.34 9.45 19.91
N VAL A 133 -1.62 10.56 20.14
CA VAL A 133 -1.71 11.32 21.40
C VAL A 133 -3.14 11.77 21.66
N ASP A 134 -3.78 12.43 20.69
CA ASP A 134 -5.14 12.93 20.80
C ASP A 134 -6.15 11.80 21.09
N ILE A 135 -5.98 10.64 20.45
CA ILE A 135 -6.82 9.46 20.71
C ILE A 135 -6.62 8.92 22.13
N LEU A 136 -5.37 8.81 22.59
CA LEU A 136 -5.05 8.30 23.92
C LEU A 136 -5.54 9.24 25.02
N GLU A 137 -5.31 10.55 24.88
CA GLU A 137 -5.81 11.57 25.82
C GLU A 137 -7.34 11.51 25.93
N SER A 138 -8.04 11.54 24.80
CA SER A 138 -9.50 11.44 24.77
C SER A 138 -10.01 10.14 25.40
N GLY A 139 -9.34 9.01 25.14
CA GLY A 139 -9.72 7.72 25.73
C GLY A 139 -9.41 7.61 27.22
N ILE A 140 -8.36 8.26 27.73
CA ILE A 140 -8.09 8.36 29.17
C ILE A 140 -9.17 9.20 29.85
N GLU A 141 -9.52 10.36 29.28
CA GLU A 141 -10.58 11.22 29.81
C GLU A 141 -11.95 10.52 29.83
N ALA A 142 -12.25 9.72 28.80
CA ALA A 142 -13.47 8.93 28.69
C ALA A 142 -13.45 7.65 29.56
N GLY A 143 -12.34 7.31 30.21
CA GLY A 143 -12.17 6.08 31.00
C GLY A 143 -12.11 4.80 30.16
N VAL A 144 -11.82 4.92 28.87
CA VAL A 144 -11.63 3.82 27.91
C VAL A 144 -10.21 3.24 28.02
N PHE A 145 -9.23 4.11 28.22
CA PHE A 145 -7.83 3.74 28.42
C PHE A 145 -7.35 4.05 29.84
N ARG A 146 -6.37 3.28 30.31
CA ARG A 146 -5.64 3.50 31.54
C ARG A 146 -4.69 4.69 31.36
N ASP A 147 -4.41 5.39 32.46
CA ASP A 147 -3.46 6.50 32.50
C ASP A 147 -2.04 6.02 32.16
N VAL A 148 -1.45 6.60 31.12
CA VAL A 148 -0.13 6.28 30.57
C VAL A 148 0.55 7.53 30.04
N ASP A 149 1.87 7.47 29.82
CA ASP A 149 2.61 8.48 29.08
C ASP A 149 2.19 8.41 27.59
N VAL A 150 1.37 9.36 27.15
CA VAL A 150 0.75 9.33 25.82
C VAL A 150 1.77 9.60 24.72
N GLU A 151 2.77 10.44 24.97
CA GLU A 151 3.82 10.77 24.02
C GLU A 151 4.79 9.61 23.77
N GLU A 152 5.22 8.90 24.82
CA GLU A 152 6.04 7.69 24.71
C GLU A 152 5.23 6.53 24.09
N THR A 153 3.96 6.39 24.43
CA THR A 153 3.11 5.35 23.86
C THR A 153 2.86 5.59 22.37
N ALA A 154 2.54 6.83 21.98
CA ALA A 154 2.40 7.22 20.57
C ALA A 154 3.70 7.00 19.80
N ALA A 155 4.85 7.34 20.39
CA ALA A 155 6.17 7.08 19.82
C ALA A 155 6.37 5.60 19.47
N LEU A 156 6.08 4.73 20.43
CA LEU A 156 6.27 3.29 20.29
C LEU A 156 5.33 2.70 19.23
N LEU A 157 4.06 3.11 19.24
CA LEU A 157 3.05 2.64 18.29
C LEU A 157 3.43 3.01 16.85
N VAL A 158 3.71 4.29 16.59
CA VAL A 158 4.06 4.76 15.24
C VAL A 158 5.35 4.10 14.75
N ALA A 159 6.40 4.03 15.58
CA ALA A 159 7.66 3.40 15.19
C ALA A 159 7.51 1.89 14.89
N THR A 160 6.66 1.18 15.63
CA THR A 160 6.40 -0.25 15.39
C THR A 160 5.72 -0.46 14.04
N LEU A 161 4.71 0.34 13.72
CA LEU A 161 3.95 0.22 12.48
C LEU A 161 4.76 0.67 11.25
N ASP A 162 5.52 1.76 11.35
CA ASP A 162 6.43 2.20 10.28
C ASP A 162 7.55 1.19 10.02
N GLY A 163 8.10 0.59 11.08
CA GLY A 163 9.08 -0.48 10.98
C GLY A 163 8.49 -1.71 10.28
N ALA A 164 7.24 -2.06 10.57
CA ALA A 164 6.56 -3.18 9.92
C ALA A 164 6.35 -2.93 8.42
N ARG A 165 5.86 -1.75 8.07
CA ARG A 165 5.68 -1.32 6.68
C ARG A 165 6.99 -1.32 5.91
N THR A 166 8.04 -0.73 6.48
CA THR A 166 9.38 -0.72 5.87
C THR A 166 9.89 -2.13 5.63
N ARG A 167 9.72 -3.02 6.61
CA ARG A 167 10.17 -4.41 6.51
C ARG A 167 9.40 -5.21 5.46
N GLN A 168 8.07 -5.05 5.39
CA GLN A 168 7.25 -5.65 4.33
C GLN A 168 7.81 -5.21 2.97
N ILE A 169 7.90 -3.90 2.73
CA ILE A 169 8.34 -3.36 1.45
C ILE A 169 9.75 -3.83 1.05
N THR A 170 10.66 -3.89 2.02
CA THR A 170 12.08 -4.21 1.75
C THR A 170 12.33 -5.71 1.59
N LEU A 171 11.49 -6.58 2.18
CA LEU A 171 11.76 -8.02 2.24
C LEU A 171 10.73 -8.88 1.49
N SER A 172 9.53 -8.36 1.20
CA SER A 172 8.48 -9.11 0.51
C SER A 172 8.72 -9.21 -0.99
N GLY A 173 9.41 -8.24 -1.60
CA GLY A 173 9.72 -8.21 -3.04
C GLY A 173 10.70 -9.26 -3.57
N GLY A 174 10.92 -10.36 -2.84
CA GLY A 174 11.76 -11.48 -3.28
C GLY A 174 11.27 -12.86 -2.83
N ALA A 175 10.11 -12.95 -2.17
CA ALA A 175 9.55 -14.24 -1.74
C ALA A 175 8.71 -14.92 -2.82
N ASP A 176 8.08 -14.15 -3.71
CA ASP A 176 7.25 -14.70 -4.79
C ASP A 176 8.10 -15.13 -6.01
N ASP A 177 9.23 -14.47 -6.29
CA ASP A 177 10.19 -14.89 -7.34
C ASP A 177 10.98 -16.17 -7.00
N ALA A 178 10.94 -16.61 -5.73
CA ALA A 178 11.62 -17.83 -5.29
C ALA A 178 10.72 -19.07 -5.29
N ALA A 179 9.41 -18.88 -5.47
CA ALA A 179 8.43 -19.97 -5.50
C ALA A 179 8.20 -20.55 -6.91
N ASP A 180 8.45 -19.75 -7.96
CA ASP A 180 8.43 -20.19 -9.35
C ASP A 180 9.85 -20.57 -9.80
N GLY A 181 10.24 -21.79 -9.47
CA GLY A 181 11.51 -22.35 -9.91
C GLY A 181 11.56 -22.54 -11.42
N GLU A 182 12.21 -21.63 -12.14
CA GLU A 182 13.03 -21.94 -13.31
C GLU A 182 14.33 -21.13 -13.30
N GLY A 183 15.44 -21.83 -13.52
CA GLY A 183 16.77 -21.39 -13.08
C GLY A 183 17.33 -20.17 -13.80
N PHE A 184 17.92 -19.26 -13.02
CA PHE A 184 18.91 -18.30 -13.50
C PHE A 184 20.19 -19.04 -13.92
N GLY A 185 20.17 -19.58 -15.13
CA GLY A 185 21.37 -19.92 -15.88
C GLY A 185 22.13 -18.62 -16.18
N ARG A 186 23.24 -18.39 -15.46
CA ARG A 186 24.24 -17.40 -15.86
C ARG A 186 24.72 -17.75 -17.26
N ASP A 187 24.27 -17.00 -18.25
CA ASP A 187 24.81 -17.03 -19.60
C ASP A 187 26.27 -16.53 -19.55
N ARG A 188 27.20 -17.48 -19.64
CA ARG A 188 28.57 -17.28 -20.08
C ARG A 188 28.70 -18.02 -21.40
N SER A 189 28.22 -17.44 -22.49
CA SER A 189 28.62 -17.87 -23.83
C SER A 189 29.92 -17.15 -24.22
N ASP A 190 31.03 -17.83 -23.95
CA ASP A 190 32.23 -17.70 -24.77
C ASP A 190 32.31 -18.95 -25.65
N ASP A 191 32.80 -18.72 -26.86
CA ASP A 191 33.20 -19.66 -27.90
C ASP A 191 32.18 -20.21 -28.92
N SER A 192 32.67 -20.20 -30.16
CA SER A 192 31.96 -20.22 -31.41
C SER A 192 32.21 -21.52 -32.16
N SER A 193 31.13 -22.26 -32.47
CA SER A 193 30.98 -23.14 -33.66
C SER A 193 31.87 -24.41 -33.76
N PRO A 194 31.65 -25.29 -34.76
CA PRO A 194 30.48 -26.18 -34.89
C PRO A 194 30.87 -27.64 -35.25
N ASP A 195 29.97 -28.61 -35.07
CA ASP A 195 29.93 -29.88 -35.83
C ASP A 195 28.60 -30.57 -35.50
N ASP A 196 27.62 -30.56 -36.41
CA ASP A 196 27.39 -31.53 -37.50
C ASP A 196 27.05 -32.95 -37.01
N SER A 197 25.78 -33.33 -37.22
CA SER A 197 25.26 -34.67 -37.55
C SER A 197 23.84 -34.87 -37.00
N SER A 198 22.84 -34.75 -37.87
CA SER A 198 21.62 -35.59 -37.80
C SER A 198 21.87 -36.84 -38.66
N PRO A 199 21.18 -37.98 -38.46
CA PRO A 199 19.82 -38.11 -38.99
C PRO A 199 18.87 -39.07 -38.23
N ASP A 200 17.60 -39.03 -38.67
CA ASP A 200 16.56 -40.08 -38.68
C ASP A 200 16.08 -40.71 -37.35
N ASP A 201 14.76 -40.76 -37.10
CA ASP A 201 13.85 -41.69 -37.78
C ASP A 201 12.36 -41.38 -37.46
N SER A 202 11.53 -41.94 -38.33
CA SER A 202 10.13 -41.76 -38.68
C SER A 202 9.11 -42.31 -37.65
N SER A 203 8.03 -41.54 -37.44
CA SER A 203 6.58 -41.89 -37.55
C SER A 203 5.97 -43.13 -36.81
N PRO A 204 4.63 -43.32 -36.81
CA PRO A 204 3.50 -42.46 -36.42
C PRO A 204 2.47 -43.26 -35.55
N ASP A 205 1.18 -42.89 -35.63
CA ASP A 205 -0.05 -43.56 -35.12
C ASP A 205 -0.49 -43.27 -33.67
N ASP A 206 -1.78 -43.17 -33.34
CA ASP A 206 -3.06 -42.97 -34.05
C ASP A 206 -4.12 -42.85 -32.92
N SER A 207 -5.29 -42.30 -33.25
CA SER A 207 -6.59 -42.50 -32.59
C SER A 207 -6.98 -41.66 -31.35
N SER A 208 -7.82 -40.65 -31.60
CA SER A 208 -8.94 -40.18 -30.74
C SER A 208 -10.11 -41.19 -30.78
N PRO A 209 -11.34 -40.94 -30.24
CA PRO A 209 -11.84 -40.10 -29.13
C PRO A 209 -12.85 -40.85 -28.21
N ASP A 210 -13.31 -40.25 -27.10
CA ASP A 210 -14.69 -40.29 -26.54
C ASP A 210 -14.69 -39.66 -25.14
N ASP A 211 -15.32 -38.51 -24.93
CA ASP A 211 -16.75 -38.27 -24.64
C ASP A 211 -17.20 -38.74 -23.24
N SER A 212 -17.37 -37.79 -22.33
CA SER A 212 -18.50 -37.68 -21.37
C SER A 212 -18.34 -36.42 -20.51
N SER A 213 -19.37 -35.57 -20.59
CA SER A 213 -19.56 -34.27 -19.90
C SER A 213 -19.76 -34.38 -18.37
N PRO A 214 -19.75 -33.24 -17.65
CA PRO A 214 -19.38 -33.16 -16.24
C PRO A 214 -20.59 -33.20 -15.30
N ASP A 215 -20.39 -33.74 -14.10
CA ASP A 215 -21.26 -33.50 -12.95
C ASP A 215 -20.35 -33.20 -11.77
N ASP A 216 -20.19 -31.91 -11.44
CA ASP A 216 -19.59 -31.53 -10.16
C ASP A 216 -20.26 -30.25 -9.65
N SER A 217 -21.17 -30.45 -8.70
CA SER A 217 -21.73 -29.38 -7.88
C SER A 217 -20.72 -29.09 -6.76
N PRO A 218 -20.15 -27.87 -6.64
CA PRO A 218 -19.29 -27.59 -5.51
C PRO A 218 -20.15 -27.24 -4.29
N SER A 219 -20.53 -28.26 -3.51
CA SER A 219 -20.78 -28.08 -2.08
C SER A 219 -19.43 -28.08 -1.35
N GLY A 220 -18.73 -26.94 -1.38
CA GLY A 220 -17.45 -26.75 -0.71
C GLY A 220 -17.60 -25.87 0.51
N THR A 221 -17.64 -26.49 1.69
CA THR A 221 -17.28 -25.86 2.96
C THR A 221 -15.87 -25.28 2.85
N PHE A 222 -15.71 -23.95 2.90
CA PHE A 222 -14.39 -23.32 2.95
C PHE A 222 -13.67 -23.74 4.23
N ASP A 223 -12.68 -24.62 4.07
CA ASP A 223 -11.82 -25.11 5.14
C ASP A 223 -10.91 -23.95 5.63
N ALA A 224 -10.81 -23.76 6.94
CA ALA A 224 -10.06 -22.66 7.55
C ALA A 224 -8.54 -22.75 7.29
N ALA A 225 -8.07 -23.88 6.76
CA ALA A 225 -6.68 -24.16 6.42
C ALA A 225 -6.23 -23.56 5.07
N ASP A 226 -7.15 -23.08 4.23
CA ASP A 226 -6.84 -22.49 2.91
C ASP A 226 -6.80 -20.96 2.93
N ARG A 227 -6.77 -20.36 4.13
CA ARG A 227 -6.60 -18.90 4.27
C ARG A 227 -5.12 -18.59 4.09
N PRO A 228 -4.73 -17.81 3.08
CA PRO A 228 -3.31 -17.52 2.87
C PRO A 228 -2.74 -16.76 4.08
N GLU A 229 -1.46 -16.93 4.37
CA GLU A 229 -0.82 -16.31 5.55
C GLU A 229 -0.90 -14.78 5.50
N PRO A 230 -1.22 -14.10 6.61
CA PRO A 230 -1.39 -12.65 6.66
C PRO A 230 -0.10 -11.92 6.26
N THR A 231 -0.23 -10.72 5.67
CA THR A 231 0.95 -9.86 5.38
C THR A 231 1.72 -9.58 6.68
N TYR A 232 3.02 -9.30 6.57
CA TYR A 232 3.83 -8.99 7.75
C TYR A 232 3.27 -7.78 8.51
N THR A 233 2.80 -6.77 7.79
CA THR A 233 2.10 -5.61 8.39
C THR A 233 0.85 -6.01 9.16
N ARG A 234 0.05 -6.97 8.67
CA ARG A 234 -1.14 -7.45 9.37
C ARG A 234 -0.74 -8.20 10.65
N ALA A 235 0.23 -9.09 10.56
CA ALA A 235 0.73 -9.84 11.72
C ALA A 235 1.26 -8.88 12.82
N VAL A 236 1.98 -7.83 12.43
CA VAL A 236 2.46 -6.81 13.39
C VAL A 236 1.30 -5.98 13.94
N ALA A 237 0.34 -5.55 13.13
CA ALA A 237 -0.83 -4.81 13.62
C ALA A 237 -1.65 -5.60 14.65
N GLU A 238 -1.91 -6.90 14.39
CA GLU A 238 -2.57 -7.79 15.34
C GLU A 238 -1.75 -7.99 16.62
N ALA A 239 -0.42 -8.06 16.51
CA ALA A 239 0.46 -8.11 17.67
C ALA A 239 0.48 -6.79 18.45
N THR A 240 0.43 -5.64 17.78
CA THR A 240 0.35 -4.31 18.38
C THR A 240 -0.93 -4.15 19.18
N LEU A 241 -2.09 -4.53 18.61
CA LEU A 241 -3.35 -4.55 19.34
C LEU A 241 -3.23 -5.42 20.60
N ARG A 242 -2.79 -6.67 20.45
CA ARG A 242 -2.71 -7.62 21.57
C ARG A 242 -1.69 -7.29 22.67
N ARG A 243 -0.56 -6.68 22.30
CA ARG A 243 0.61 -6.52 23.19
C ARG A 243 0.81 -5.10 23.68
N ILE A 244 0.31 -4.12 22.94
CA ILE A 244 0.43 -2.71 23.28
C ILE A 244 -0.94 -2.15 23.65
N VAL A 245 -1.97 -2.34 22.83
CA VAL A 245 -3.28 -1.70 23.05
C VAL A 245 -4.16 -2.41 24.07
N ASP A 246 -4.30 -3.73 24.02
CA ASP A 246 -5.09 -4.52 24.98
C ASP A 246 -4.70 -4.22 26.43
N PRO A 247 -3.39 -4.13 26.79
CA PRO A 247 -3.02 -3.65 28.11
C PRO A 247 -3.59 -2.28 28.42
N LEU A 248 -3.61 -1.32 27.50
CA LEU A 248 -4.07 0.04 27.78
C LEU A 248 -5.56 0.12 28.09
N LEU A 249 -6.37 -0.88 27.72
CA LEU A 249 -7.81 -0.84 27.96
C LEU A 249 -8.15 -0.81 29.46
N ALA A 250 -9.17 -0.03 29.79
CA ALA A 250 -9.82 -0.10 31.09
C ALA A 250 -10.60 -1.42 31.23
N GLU A 251 -10.89 -1.81 32.48
CA GLU A 251 -11.56 -3.07 32.78
C GLU A 251 -12.95 -3.15 32.12
N GLY A 252 -13.19 -4.20 31.33
CA GLY A 252 -14.47 -4.43 30.65
C GLY A 252 -14.64 -3.70 29.31
N VAL A 253 -13.61 -3.00 28.83
CA VAL A 253 -13.57 -2.42 27.47
C VAL A 253 -12.98 -3.44 26.50
N GLU A 254 -13.63 -3.64 25.36
CA GLU A 254 -13.10 -4.45 24.25
C GLU A 254 -12.73 -3.54 23.07
N LEU A 255 -11.63 -3.87 22.38
CA LEU A 255 -11.30 -3.22 21.12
C LEU A 255 -12.15 -3.80 19.98
N PRO A 256 -12.56 -2.95 19.03
CA PRO A 256 -13.12 -3.44 17.77
C PRO A 256 -12.08 -4.25 17.00
N SER A 257 -12.56 -5.15 16.13
CA SER A 257 -11.64 -5.96 15.32
C SER A 257 -10.86 -5.09 14.33
N LEU A 258 -9.64 -5.53 14.00
CA LEU A 258 -8.81 -4.88 13.00
C LEU A 258 -9.50 -4.79 11.61
N GLU A 259 -10.47 -5.67 11.33
CA GLU A 259 -11.23 -5.67 10.08
C GLU A 259 -12.16 -4.46 9.96
N VAL A 260 -12.71 -3.98 11.08
CA VAL A 260 -13.51 -2.74 11.12
C VAL A 260 -12.61 -1.54 10.83
N GLY A 261 -11.44 -1.47 11.47
CA GLY A 261 -10.50 -0.37 11.28
C GLY A 261 -9.85 -0.29 9.88
N ILE A 262 -9.71 -1.43 9.18
CA ILE A 262 -9.20 -1.44 7.80
C ILE A 262 -10.25 -0.90 6.81
N ALA A 263 -11.54 -1.19 7.03
CA ALA A 263 -12.61 -0.82 6.12
C ALA A 263 -12.90 0.69 6.10
N GLU A 264 -12.72 1.38 7.22
CA GLU A 264 -13.06 2.81 7.36
C GLU A 264 -12.04 3.75 6.69
N MET A 265 -10.81 3.29 6.43
CA MET A 265 -9.70 4.15 5.97
C MET A 265 -9.22 3.85 4.53
N ALA A 266 -9.89 2.94 3.81
CA ALA A 266 -9.62 2.70 2.40
C ALA A 266 -9.94 3.97 1.58
N PRO A 267 -9.10 4.37 0.59
CA PRO A 267 -9.43 5.51 -0.26
C PRO A 267 -10.76 5.26 -0.98
N GLU A 268 -11.76 6.11 -0.71
CA GLU A 268 -12.95 6.21 -1.56
C GLU A 268 -12.49 6.70 -2.94
N GLY A 269 -12.21 5.80 -3.89
CA GLY A 269 -11.94 6.21 -5.28
C GLY A 269 -10.94 5.40 -6.10
N GLY A 270 -10.29 4.36 -5.55
CA GLY A 270 -9.33 3.55 -6.34
C GLY A 270 -9.94 2.57 -7.36
N GLY A 271 -11.27 2.53 -7.50
CA GLY A 271 -11.96 1.46 -8.22
C GLY A 271 -13.26 1.91 -8.88
N ARG A 272 -13.23 2.94 -9.72
CA ARG A 272 -14.11 2.95 -10.89
C ARG A 272 -13.32 2.33 -12.03
N THR A 273 -13.38 1.01 -12.14
CA THR A 273 -13.17 0.34 -13.41
C THR A 273 -14.12 0.99 -14.41
N GLU A 274 -13.57 1.75 -15.35
CA GLU A 274 -14.26 2.11 -16.58
C GLU A 274 -14.62 0.80 -17.28
N ASN A 275 -15.80 0.26 -16.99
CA ASN A 275 -16.49 -0.59 -17.94
C ASN A 275 -16.91 0.33 -19.08
N GLY A 276 -16.06 0.36 -20.11
CA GLY A 276 -16.45 0.84 -21.40
C GLY A 276 -17.60 -0.02 -21.92
N ASP A 277 -18.81 0.52 -21.91
CA ASP A 277 -19.85 0.08 -22.81
C ASP A 277 -19.68 0.87 -24.11
N ALA A 278 -18.97 0.23 -25.04
CA ALA A 278 -19.25 0.35 -26.45
C ALA A 278 -20.47 -0.53 -26.75
N ASP A 279 -21.63 0.09 -27.03
CA ASP A 279 -22.60 -0.28 -28.07
C ASP A 279 -23.96 0.42 -27.83
N GLU A 280 -24.23 1.49 -28.59
CA GLU A 280 -25.34 1.63 -29.57
C GLU A 280 -25.44 3.08 -30.09
#